data_AF-A0A2W6AN04-F1
#
_entry.id   AF-A0A2W6AN04-F1
#
_cell.length_a   1.000
_cell.length_b   1.000
_cell.length_c   1.000
_cell.angle_alpha   90.00
_cell.angle_beta   90.00
_cell.angle_gamma   90.00
#
_symmetry.space_group_name_H-M   'P 1'
#
loop_
_entity.id
_entity.type
_entity.pdbx_description
1 polymer ?
#
loop_
_entity_poly.entity_id
_entity_poly.type
_entity_poly.pdbx_seq_one_letter_code
_entity_poly.pdbx_strand_id
1 'polypeptide(L)'
;MREGWVDKNAQVERCLSVFAQGHDIVTESMIFSSSELDHPPYKAEFVNRVNCRRFAAVIVAGEGPSGVILELQRLAGSQPFSGPEIETLRRLRPHLQEAGNLASRAARTHINGLLDAFSTFDCGVILLDWRGRVLLVGPKAEALPRSKN
;
A
#
# COMPACT_ATOMS: atom_id res chain seq x y z
N MET A 1 12.32 -7.65 4.20
CA MET A 1 12.16 -6.99 2.89
C MET A 1 13.45 -6.22 2.59
N ARG A 2 14.02 -6.33 1.38
CA ARG A 2 15.15 -5.48 0.96
C ARG A 2 14.63 -4.09 0.56
N GLU A 3 15.41 -3.05 0.83
CA GLU A 3 15.09 -1.65 0.51
C GLU A 3 14.71 -1.43 -0.96
N GLY A 4 13.80 -0.48 -1.22
CA GLY A 4 13.45 -0.03 -2.58
C GLY A 4 12.55 -0.97 -3.39
N TRP A 5 12.03 -2.05 -2.80
CA TRP A 5 11.20 -3.02 -3.52
C TRP A 5 9.88 -2.44 -4.03
N VAL A 6 9.16 -1.65 -3.21
CA VAL A 6 7.88 -1.03 -3.61
C VAL A 6 8.08 0.09 -4.64
N ASP A 7 9.15 0.88 -4.52
CA ASP A 7 9.45 2.00 -5.44
C ASP A 7 9.88 1.54 -6.84
N LYS A 8 10.15 0.24 -7.02
CA LYS A 8 10.50 -0.37 -8.32
C LYS A 8 9.51 -1.47 -8.73
N ASN A 9 8.38 -1.59 -8.01
CA ASN A 9 7.44 -2.65 -8.26
C ASN A 9 6.47 -2.26 -9.38
N ALA A 10 6.77 -2.72 -10.59
CA ALA A 10 5.92 -2.52 -11.76
C ALA A 10 4.46 -2.99 -11.55
N GLN A 11 4.21 -3.97 -10.67
CA GLN A 11 2.85 -4.39 -10.32
C GLN A 11 2.07 -3.26 -9.63
N VAL A 12 2.68 -2.58 -8.65
CA VAL A 12 2.00 -1.52 -7.88
C VAL A 12 1.69 -0.34 -8.79
N GLU A 13 2.65 0.11 -9.60
CA GLU A 13 2.44 1.22 -10.54
C GLU A 13 1.33 0.91 -11.55
N ARG A 14 1.35 -0.29 -12.15
CA ARG A 14 0.32 -0.70 -13.12
C ARG A 14 -1.05 -0.86 -12.45
N CYS A 15 -1.11 -1.42 -11.24
CA CYS A 15 -2.35 -1.48 -10.46
C CYS A 15 -2.93 -0.08 -10.22
N LEU A 16 -2.12 0.87 -9.75
CA LEU A 16 -2.54 2.24 -9.51
C LEU A 16 -3.06 2.92 -10.79
N SER A 17 -2.41 2.69 -11.93
CA SER A 17 -2.87 3.20 -13.23
C SER A 17 -4.25 2.66 -13.61
N VAL A 18 -4.49 1.36 -13.42
CA VAL A 18 -5.80 0.74 -13.71
C VAL A 18 -6.88 1.22 -12.73
N PHE A 19 -6.56 1.39 -11.44
CA PHE A 19 -7.49 2.02 -10.49
C PHE A 19 -7.84 3.45 -10.89
N ALA A 20 -6.86 4.25 -11.36
CA ALA A 20 -7.09 5.62 -11.83
C ALA A 20 -8.00 5.70 -13.06
N GLN A 21 -8.13 4.60 -13.82
CA GLN A 21 -9.08 4.48 -14.95
C GLN A 21 -10.51 4.14 -14.49
N GLY A 22 -10.77 4.03 -13.18
CA GLY A 22 -12.10 3.81 -12.62
C GLY A 22 -12.45 2.35 -12.34
N HIS A 23 -11.50 1.42 -12.48
CA HIS A 23 -11.71 0.03 -12.09
C HIS A 23 -11.79 -0.10 -10.56
N ASP A 24 -12.75 -0.88 -10.06
CA ASP A 24 -12.95 -1.10 -8.63
C ASP A 24 -12.16 -2.30 -8.08
N ILE A 25 -11.89 -3.28 -8.93
CA ILE A 25 -11.07 -4.45 -8.67
C ILE A 25 -10.07 -4.60 -9.82
N VAL A 26 -8.82 -4.90 -9.49
CA VAL A 26 -7.75 -5.15 -10.47
C VAL A 26 -7.25 -6.58 -10.31
N THR A 27 -7.14 -7.32 -11.42
CA THR A 27 -6.54 -8.65 -11.44
C THR A 27 -5.22 -8.65 -12.20
N GLU A 28 -4.41 -9.71 -12.06
CA GLU A 28 -3.13 -9.79 -12.76
C GLU A 28 -3.27 -9.70 -14.28
N SER A 29 -4.36 -10.27 -14.83
CA SER A 29 -4.62 -10.27 -16.27
C SER A 29 -4.95 -8.88 -16.84
N MET A 30 -5.31 -7.93 -15.99
CA MET A 30 -5.57 -6.54 -16.39
C MET A 30 -4.28 -5.73 -16.55
N ILE A 31 -3.19 -6.17 -15.89
CA ILE A 31 -1.93 -5.40 -15.84
C ILE A 31 -0.73 -6.16 -16.43
N PHE A 32 -0.86 -7.46 -16.66
CA PHE A 32 0.16 -8.31 -17.27
C PHE A 32 -0.45 -9.24 -18.32
N SER A 33 0.24 -9.37 -19.45
CA SER A 33 -0.01 -10.47 -20.39
C SER A 33 0.46 -11.80 -19.79
N SER A 34 -0.10 -12.91 -20.27
CA SER A 34 0.38 -14.26 -19.88
C SER A 34 1.88 -14.42 -20.09
N SER A 35 2.43 -13.84 -21.17
CA SER A 35 3.86 -13.89 -21.47
C SER A 35 4.70 -13.15 -20.43
N GLU A 36 4.26 -11.98 -19.96
CA GLU A 36 4.94 -11.22 -18.90
C GLU A 36 4.89 -11.95 -17.55
N LEU A 37 3.78 -12.63 -17.25
CA LEU A 37 3.67 -13.45 -16.04
C LEU A 37 4.64 -14.65 -16.04
N ASP A 38 5.02 -15.14 -17.22
CA ASP A 38 5.90 -16.31 -17.41
C ASP A 38 7.39 -15.95 -17.60
N HIS A 39 7.73 -14.66 -17.67
CA HIS A 39 9.10 -14.18 -17.89
C HIS A 39 9.57 -13.21 -16.79
N PRO A 40 10.89 -13.02 -16.62
CA PRO A 40 11.42 -11.96 -15.77
C PRO A 40 11.00 -10.58 -16.28
N PRO A 41 10.78 -9.59 -15.38
CA PRO A 41 11.09 -9.62 -13.95
C PRO A 41 9.99 -10.22 -13.05
N TYR A 42 8.73 -10.25 -13.50
CA TYR A 42 7.60 -10.66 -12.65
C TYR A 42 7.74 -12.08 -12.09
N LYS A 43 8.13 -13.04 -12.95
CA LYS A 43 8.36 -14.42 -12.53
C LYS A 43 9.47 -14.55 -11.49
N ALA A 44 10.53 -13.75 -11.58
CA ALA A 44 11.62 -13.79 -10.62
C ALA A 44 11.22 -13.21 -9.25
N GLU A 45 10.33 -12.23 -9.24
CA GLU A 45 9.95 -11.50 -8.03
C GLU A 45 8.80 -12.14 -7.26
N PHE A 46 7.77 -12.63 -7.94
CA PHE A 46 6.56 -13.15 -7.30
C PHE A 46 6.47 -14.66 -7.37
N VAL A 47 6.72 -15.25 -8.53
CA VAL A 47 6.58 -16.70 -8.70
C VAL A 47 7.74 -17.44 -8.05
N ASN A 48 8.98 -17.05 -8.30
CA ASN A 48 10.15 -17.78 -7.79
C ASN A 48 10.40 -17.56 -6.28
N ARG A 49 9.94 -16.44 -5.70
CA ARG A 49 10.20 -16.11 -4.29
C ARG A 49 9.07 -16.45 -3.34
N VAL A 50 7.82 -16.19 -3.76
CA VAL A 50 6.65 -16.36 -2.89
C VAL A 50 5.65 -17.35 -3.46
N ASN A 51 5.95 -17.97 -4.60
CA ASN A 51 5.08 -18.91 -5.31
C ASN A 51 3.69 -18.34 -5.61
N CYS A 52 3.55 -17.01 -5.75
CA CYS A 52 2.29 -16.36 -6.10
C CYS A 52 2.33 -15.93 -7.57
N ARG A 53 1.21 -16.14 -8.29
CA ARG A 53 1.09 -15.75 -9.71
C ARG A 53 -0.18 -14.96 -10.03
N ARG A 54 -1.26 -15.24 -9.30
CA ARG A 54 -2.60 -14.70 -9.58
C ARG A 54 -3.00 -13.83 -8.41
N PHE A 55 -3.67 -12.71 -8.68
CA PHE A 55 -4.16 -11.85 -7.63
C PHE A 55 -5.46 -11.13 -8.00
N ALA A 56 -6.18 -10.69 -6.97
CA ALA A 56 -7.24 -9.70 -7.07
C ALA A 56 -7.00 -8.61 -6.02
N ALA A 57 -7.02 -7.35 -6.45
CA ALA A 57 -6.67 -6.19 -5.64
C ALA A 57 -7.84 -5.21 -5.53
N VAL A 58 -7.98 -4.57 -4.37
CA VAL A 58 -8.99 -3.54 -4.08
C VAL A 58 -8.39 -2.43 -3.22
N ILE A 59 -8.73 -1.16 -3.52
CA ILE A 59 -8.37 -0.03 -2.65
C ILE A 59 -9.29 -0.02 -1.43
N VAL A 60 -8.70 -0.07 -0.24
CA VAL A 60 -9.42 -0.11 1.05
C VAL A 60 -9.31 1.19 1.85
N ALA A 61 -8.38 2.08 1.52
CA ALA A 61 -8.31 3.42 2.12
C ALA A 61 -7.48 4.36 1.25
N GLY A 62 -7.77 5.66 1.33
CA GLY A 62 -7.01 6.69 0.60
C GLY A 62 -7.09 6.57 -0.93
N GLU A 63 -6.30 7.39 -1.61
CA GLU A 63 -6.24 7.45 -3.08
C GLU A 63 -4.80 7.64 -3.57
N GLY A 64 -4.55 7.25 -4.82
CA GLY A 64 -3.26 7.45 -5.47
C GLY A 64 -2.09 6.79 -4.72
N PRO A 65 -0.91 7.42 -4.68
CA PRO A 65 0.29 6.87 -4.03
C PRO A 65 0.18 6.67 -2.51
N SER A 66 -0.80 7.30 -1.86
CA SER A 66 -1.08 7.14 -0.42
C SER A 66 -2.21 6.15 -0.14
N GLY A 67 -2.73 5.49 -1.19
CA GLY A 67 -3.75 4.49 -1.07
C GLY A 67 -3.25 3.21 -0.40
N VAL A 68 -4.13 2.58 0.38
CA VAL A 68 -3.92 1.24 0.92
C VAL A 68 -4.64 0.26 0.01
N ILE A 69 -3.89 -0.68 -0.56
CA ILE A 69 -4.41 -1.73 -1.43
C ILE A 69 -4.38 -3.04 -0.67
N LEU A 70 -5.53 -3.73 -0.63
CA LEU A 70 -5.60 -5.12 -0.22
C LEU A 70 -5.44 -5.99 -1.47
N GLU A 71 -4.47 -6.90 -1.45
CA GLU A 71 -4.22 -7.86 -2.53
C GLU A 71 -4.44 -9.29 -2.02
N LEU A 72 -5.35 -10.01 -2.66
CA LEU A 72 -5.58 -11.43 -2.44
C LEU A 72 -4.74 -12.21 -3.45
N GLN A 73 -3.74 -12.94 -2.96
CA GLN A 73 -2.83 -13.72 -3.80
C GLN A 73 -3.22 -15.21 -3.83
N ARG A 74 -2.98 -15.86 -4.98
CA ARG A 74 -3.03 -17.31 -5.12
C ARG A 74 -1.70 -17.86 -5.58
N LEU A 75 -1.47 -19.11 -5.15
CA LEU A 75 -0.29 -19.87 -5.52
C LEU A 75 -0.22 -20.11 -7.04
N ALA A 76 1.00 -20.26 -7.55
CA ALA A 76 1.24 -20.66 -8.92
C ALA A 76 0.56 -22.00 -9.23
N GLY A 77 -0.06 -22.10 -10.40
CA GLY A 77 -0.85 -23.27 -10.81
C GLY A 77 -2.34 -23.20 -10.42
N SER A 78 -2.73 -22.25 -9.56
CA SER A 78 -4.15 -22.00 -9.27
C SER A 78 -4.85 -21.33 -10.46
N GLN A 79 -6.15 -21.59 -10.60
CA GLN A 79 -6.98 -20.89 -11.58
C GLN A 79 -7.09 -19.40 -11.24
N PRO A 80 -7.24 -18.52 -12.26
CA PRO A 80 -7.57 -17.11 -12.04
C PRO A 80 -8.81 -16.95 -11.15
N PHE A 81 -8.95 -15.78 -10.52
CA PHE A 81 -10.19 -15.45 -9.84
C PHE A 81 -11.34 -15.43 -10.85
N SER A 82 -12.38 -16.19 -10.56
CA SER A 82 -13.57 -16.31 -11.39
C SER A 82 -14.46 -15.08 -11.28
N GLY A 83 -15.34 -14.85 -12.27
CA GLY A 83 -16.33 -13.77 -12.23
C GLY A 83 -17.15 -13.71 -10.93
N PRO A 84 -17.70 -14.83 -10.43
CA PRO A 84 -18.42 -14.86 -9.15
C PRO A 84 -17.57 -14.47 -7.93
N GLU A 85 -16.29 -14.80 -7.92
CA GLU A 85 -15.36 -14.42 -6.84
C GLU A 85 -15.04 -12.93 -6.88
N ILE A 86 -14.81 -12.38 -8.07
CA ILE A 86 -14.64 -10.94 -8.27
C ILE A 86 -15.90 -10.18 -7.85
N GLU A 87 -17.08 -10.68 -8.20
CA GLU A 87 -18.34 -10.06 -7.78
C GLU A 87 -18.55 -10.14 -6.27
N THR A 88 -18.08 -11.22 -5.63
CA THR A 88 -18.08 -11.31 -4.16
C THR A 88 -17.17 -10.25 -3.54
N LEU A 89 -15.95 -10.09 -4.08
CA LEU A 89 -15.04 -9.05 -3.62
C LEU A 89 -15.63 -7.65 -3.85
N ARG A 90 -16.37 -7.44 -4.95
CA ARG A 90 -17.06 -6.16 -5.26
C ARG A 90 -18.12 -5.84 -4.22
N ARG A 91 -18.91 -6.83 -3.79
CA ARG A 91 -19.88 -6.66 -2.69
C ARG A 91 -19.23 -6.37 -1.35
N LEU A 92 -18.05 -6.95 -1.08
CA LEU A 92 -17.31 -6.72 0.17
C LEU A 92 -16.55 -5.39 0.19
N ARG A 93 -16.19 -4.85 -0.97
CA ARG A 93 -15.44 -3.60 -1.12
C ARG A 93 -15.94 -2.44 -0.23
N PRO A 94 -17.22 -2.04 -0.19
CA PRO A 94 -17.64 -0.91 0.64
C PRO A 94 -17.32 -1.11 2.14
N HIS A 95 -17.47 -2.35 2.64
CA HIS A 95 -17.14 -2.67 4.04
C HIS A 95 -15.64 -2.67 4.30
N LEU A 96 -14.84 -3.18 3.35
CA LEU A 96 -13.38 -3.12 3.42
C LEU A 96 -12.89 -1.66 3.40
N GLN A 97 -13.53 -0.82 2.59
CA GLN A 97 -13.24 0.61 2.51
C GLN A 97 -13.57 1.36 3.80
N GLU A 98 -14.72 1.05 4.40
CA GLU A 98 -15.10 1.61 5.70
C GLU A 98 -14.10 1.22 6.79
N ALA A 99 -13.74 -0.06 6.87
CA ALA A 99 -12.76 -0.56 7.83
C ALA A 99 -11.37 0.07 7.64
N GLY A 100 -10.89 0.15 6.40
CA GLY A 100 -9.61 0.77 6.08
C GLY A 100 -9.57 2.26 6.44
N ASN A 101 -10.61 3.01 6.06
CA ASN A 101 -10.71 4.43 6.40
C ASN A 101 -10.77 4.67 7.92
N LEU A 102 -11.52 3.82 8.65
CA LEU A 102 -11.56 3.87 10.11
C LEU A 102 -10.19 3.60 10.73
N ALA A 103 -9.48 2.57 10.25
CA ALA A 103 -8.14 2.25 10.71
C ALA A 103 -7.15 3.41 10.45
N SER A 104 -7.19 4.03 9.26
CA SER A 104 -6.36 5.20 8.95
C SER A 104 -6.66 6.39 9.85
N ARG A 105 -7.94 6.64 10.17
CA ARG A 105 -8.34 7.70 11.11
C ARG A 105 -7.87 7.41 12.54
N ALA A 106 -7.99 6.18 13.00
CA ALA A 106 -7.52 5.77 14.32
C ALA A 106 -6.00 5.94 14.43
N ALA A 107 -5.24 5.50 13.43
CA ALA A 107 -3.79 5.65 13.37
C ALA A 107 -3.37 7.14 13.42
N ARG A 108 -4.02 8.01 12.63
CA ARG A 108 -3.77 9.47 12.67
C ARG A 108 -4.07 10.06 14.04
N THR A 109 -5.18 9.68 14.64
CA THR A 109 -5.57 10.16 15.98
C THR A 109 -4.55 9.74 17.03
N HIS A 110 -4.08 8.50 16.98
CA HIS A 110 -3.04 8.00 17.87
C HIS A 110 -1.72 8.75 17.72
N ILE A 111 -1.26 8.97 16.48
CA ILE A 111 -0.04 9.74 16.19
C ILE A 111 -0.15 11.17 16.72
N ASN A 112 -1.28 11.85 16.50
CA ASN A 112 -1.50 13.20 17.01
C ASN A 112 -1.47 13.22 18.55
N GLY A 113 -2.11 12.26 19.21
CA GLY A 113 -2.07 12.16 20.67
C GLY A 113 -0.66 11.96 21.24
N LEU A 114 0.20 11.19 20.54
CA LEU A 114 1.61 11.07 20.90
C LEU A 114 2.34 12.41 20.76
N LEU A 115 2.12 13.14 19.66
CA LEU A 115 2.74 14.45 19.45
C LEU A 115 2.33 15.45 20.54
N ASP A 116 1.05 15.46 20.92
CA ASP A 116 0.53 16.33 21.98
C ASP A 116 1.13 15.97 23.35
N ALA A 117 1.24 14.67 23.67
CA ALA A 117 1.84 14.20 24.90
C ALA A 117 3.31 14.61 25.01
N PHE A 118 4.11 14.39 23.98
CA PHE A 118 5.52 14.80 23.99
C PHE A 118 5.72 16.31 24.00
N SER A 119 4.79 17.06 23.40
CA SER A 119 4.78 18.54 23.48
C SER A 119 4.59 19.00 24.93
N THR A 120 3.84 18.26 25.74
CA THR A 120 3.66 18.55 27.18
C THR A 120 4.96 18.34 27.98
N PHE A 121 5.82 17.41 27.56
CA PHE A 121 7.13 17.15 28.19
C PHE A 121 8.27 18.00 27.62
N ASP A 122 7.95 19.05 26.85
CA ASP A 122 8.92 19.92 26.17
C ASP A 122 9.93 19.16 25.28
N CYS A 123 9.51 18.03 24.71
CA CYS A 123 10.34 17.19 23.86
C CYS A 123 10.12 17.51 22.37
N GLY A 124 11.21 17.66 21.62
CA GLY A 124 11.17 17.69 20.16
C GLY A 124 10.91 16.29 19.60
N VAL A 125 9.85 16.10 18.82
CA VAL A 125 9.52 14.83 18.17
C VAL A 125 9.59 14.96 16.66
N ILE A 126 10.16 13.94 16.02
CA ILE A 126 10.16 13.77 14.56
C ILE A 126 9.63 12.37 14.29
N LEU A 127 8.52 12.28 13.55
CA LEU A 127 8.03 11.01 13.05
C LEU A 127 8.72 10.74 11.71
N LEU A 128 9.34 9.56 11.61
CA LEU A 128 9.98 9.10 10.39
C LEU A 128 9.20 7.93 9.79
N ASP A 129 9.23 7.80 8.47
CA ASP A 129 8.85 6.54 7.83
C ASP A 129 9.96 5.49 8.00
N TRP A 130 9.68 4.27 7.53
CA TRP A 130 10.63 3.17 7.60
C TRP A 130 11.94 3.41 6.83
N ARG A 131 12.03 4.47 6.02
CA ARG A 131 13.22 4.88 5.26
C ARG A 131 13.92 6.09 5.89
N GLY A 132 13.49 6.52 7.07
CA GLY A 132 14.02 7.70 7.72
C GLY A 132 13.56 9.02 7.10
N ARG A 133 12.56 9.03 6.21
CA ARG A 133 11.99 10.29 5.70
C ARG A 133 11.05 10.88 6.73
N VAL A 134 11.11 12.19 6.90
CA VAL A 134 10.26 12.91 7.84
C VAL A 134 8.80 12.87 7.37
N LEU A 135 7.93 12.30 8.19
CA LEU A 135 6.47 12.28 7.99
C LEU A 135 5.80 13.45 8.70
N LEU A 136 6.23 13.73 9.94
CA LEU A 136 5.70 14.80 10.78
C LEU A 136 6.83 15.34 11.67
N VAL A 137 6.78 16.63 11.96
CA VAL A 137 7.67 17.30 12.92
C VAL A 137 6.80 17.96 13.97
N GLY A 138 7.10 17.71 15.25
CA GLY A 138 6.44 18.38 16.36
C GLY A 138 6.91 19.83 16.49
N PRO A 139 6.10 20.75 17.05
CA PRO A 139 6.42 22.18 17.10
C PRO A 139 7.78 22.51 17.73
N LYS A 140 8.20 21.76 18.76
CA LYS A 140 9.48 21.93 19.43
C LYS A 140 10.68 21.47 18.60
N ALA A 141 10.50 20.42 17.79
CA ALA A 141 11.53 19.97 16.87
C ALA A 141 11.68 20.94 15.68
N GLU A 142 10.60 21.62 15.25
CA GLU A 142 10.68 22.68 14.23
C GLU A 142 11.48 23.89 14.72
N ALA A 143 11.42 24.20 16.01
CA ALA A 143 12.14 25.30 16.63
C ALA A 143 13.65 25.04 16.82
N LEU A 144 14.13 23.80 16.60
CA LEU A 144 15.54 23.49 16.70
C LEU A 144 16.30 24.16 15.54
N PRO A 145 17.41 24.88 15.81
CA PRO A 145 18.21 25.48 14.76
C PRO A 145 18.75 24.39 13.84
N ARG A 146 18.46 24.51 12.53
CA ARG A 146 19.06 23.63 11.52
C ARG A 146 20.57 23.79 11.60
N SER A 147 21.28 22.70 11.88
CA SER A 147 22.74 22.67 11.80
C SER A 147 23.15 23.18 10.42
N LYS A 148 23.92 24.28 10.38
CA LYS A 148 24.56 24.75 9.16
C LYS A 148 25.62 23.71 8.79
N ASN A 149 25.43 23.05 7.65
CA ASN A 149 26.53 22.42 6.92
C ASN A 149 27.35 23.48 6.23
#